data_AF-A0A7X8CQZ8-F1
#
_entry.id   AF-A0A7X8CQZ8-F1
#
_cell.length_a   1.000
_cell.length_b   1.000
_cell.length_c   1.000
_cell.angle_alpha   90.00
_cell.angle_beta   90.00
_cell.angle_gamma   90.00
#
_symmetry.space_group_name_H-M   'P 1'
#
loop_
_entity.id
_entity.type
_entity.pdbx_description
1 polymer ?
#
loop_
_entity_poly.entity_id
_entity_poly.type
_entity_poly.pdbx_seq_one_letter_code
_entity_poly.pdbx_strand_id
1 'polypeptide(L)'
;MAKILSVLIIAFLAVPCLISQTPEQVYKKPLKEVLTEIEKRHNIKLRYSESLVKGVDVLYPSWRYRINTEETLAVVFSYEMFAWGESRLQFNSELHRTGLALTMQTLNSVRVIDFLTSLPYVDGSRIGITGESGGGTQTFLATAVDDRITVSVPVVMVSSYFYGGCPCESGLPVHSCTEAGTNNAEIAAMASPRPMLVISDGSDWTQFVPEIEFPYLKKVYSLYNKTENVENEHLESEGHDYGPSKRFAMYVFMARHLGLNLDAVRDKAGNFDESQVTIEKYDKQLVFGKKGILPSGAIRGEKAIREVLQSLR
;
A
#
# COMPACT_ATOMS: atom_id res chain seq x y z
N MET A 1 -7.37 16.27 85.51
CA MET A 1 -7.13 16.94 84.22
C MET A 1 -6.97 15.87 83.16
N ALA A 2 -7.91 15.82 82.21
CA ALA A 2 -8.06 14.75 81.24
C ALA A 2 -6.92 14.76 80.20
N LYS A 3 -6.33 13.59 79.95
CA LYS A 3 -5.37 13.37 78.85
C LYS A 3 -6.16 13.27 77.54
N ILE A 4 -6.02 14.26 76.67
CA ILE A 4 -6.58 14.24 75.31
C ILE A 4 -5.79 13.21 74.51
N LEU A 5 -6.46 12.12 74.15
CA LEU A 5 -5.94 11.08 73.27
C LEU A 5 -6.20 11.54 71.82
N SER A 6 -5.17 12.06 71.15
CA SER A 6 -5.26 12.41 69.73
C SER A 6 -5.31 11.12 68.89
N VAL A 7 -6.49 10.76 68.41
CA VAL A 7 -6.69 9.69 67.43
C VAL A 7 -6.35 10.24 66.05
N LEU A 8 -5.25 9.78 65.46
CA LEU A 8 -4.89 10.03 64.07
C LEU A 8 -5.75 9.11 63.18
N ILE A 9 -6.80 9.65 62.57
CA ILE A 9 -7.56 8.95 61.52
C ILE A 9 -6.76 9.07 60.23
N ILE A 10 -6.01 8.02 59.89
CA ILE A 10 -5.42 7.88 58.55
C ILE A 10 -6.55 7.41 57.62
N ALA A 11 -7.10 8.35 56.85
CA ALA A 11 -8.01 8.02 55.76
C ALA A 11 -7.20 7.39 54.62
N PHE A 12 -7.31 6.06 54.46
CA PHE A 12 -6.92 5.40 53.21
C PHE A 12 -7.91 5.84 52.13
N LEU A 13 -7.55 6.88 51.37
CA LEU A 13 -8.16 7.14 50.07
C LEU A 13 -7.73 5.99 49.14
N ALA A 14 -8.63 5.03 48.95
CA ALA A 14 -8.54 4.11 47.84
C ALA A 14 -8.63 4.94 46.55
N VAL A 15 -7.49 5.28 45.97
CA VAL A 15 -7.42 5.85 44.62
C VAL A 15 -7.97 4.77 43.70
N PRO A 16 -9.12 4.97 43.04
CA PRO A 16 -9.53 4.02 42.01
C PRO A 16 -8.42 4.02 40.97
N CYS A 17 -7.85 2.85 40.72
CA CYS A 17 -6.94 2.63 39.62
C CYS A 17 -7.71 3.02 38.35
N LEU A 18 -7.48 4.24 37.85
CA LEU A 18 -7.99 4.67 36.56
C LEU A 18 -7.22 3.86 35.53
N ILE A 19 -7.79 2.73 35.13
CA ILE A 19 -7.36 2.00 33.94
C ILE A 19 -7.54 2.99 32.79
N SER A 20 -6.44 3.52 32.28
CA SER A 20 -6.44 4.40 31.12
C SER A 20 -7.01 3.58 29.95
N GLN A 21 -8.14 4.02 29.41
CA GLN A 21 -8.70 3.40 28.22
C GLN A 21 -7.78 3.74 27.05
N THR A 22 -7.29 2.71 26.36
CA THR A 22 -6.54 2.95 25.13
C THR A 22 -7.52 3.42 24.04
N PRO A 23 -7.09 4.21 23.05
CA PRO A 23 -7.96 4.61 21.93
C PRO A 23 -8.63 3.39 21.25
N GLU A 24 -7.95 2.24 21.22
CA GLU A 24 -8.50 0.97 20.72
C GLU A 24 -9.68 0.45 21.57
N GLN A 25 -9.72 0.73 22.86
CA GLN A 25 -10.84 0.35 23.74
C GLN A 25 -12.04 1.29 23.60
N VAL A 26 -11.81 2.54 23.18
CA VAL A 26 -12.85 3.57 23.02
C VAL A 26 -13.49 3.54 21.63
N TYR A 27 -12.71 3.25 20.58
CA TYR A 27 -13.15 3.33 19.18
C TYR A 27 -13.40 1.96 18.54
N LYS A 28 -13.70 0.94 19.33
CA LYS A 28 -13.99 -0.43 18.86
C LYS A 28 -15.49 -0.66 18.72
N LYS A 29 -15.93 -1.25 17.62
CA LYS A 29 -17.31 -1.71 17.44
C LYS A 29 -17.37 -3.14 16.89
N PRO A 30 -18.42 -3.91 17.22
CA PRO A 30 -18.68 -5.19 16.56
C PRO A 30 -18.79 -5.01 15.04
N LEU A 31 -18.17 -5.90 14.27
CA LEU A 31 -18.24 -5.89 12.81
C LEU A 31 -19.70 -5.94 12.34
N LYS A 32 -20.57 -6.65 13.05
CA LYS A 32 -22.02 -6.67 12.75
C LYS A 32 -22.64 -5.28 12.76
N GLU A 33 -22.33 -4.50 13.79
CA GLU A 33 -22.82 -3.13 13.95
C GLU A 33 -22.27 -2.24 12.82
N VAL A 34 -20.99 -2.36 12.51
CA VAL A 34 -20.34 -1.61 11.42
C VAL A 34 -20.96 -1.94 10.06
N LEU A 35 -21.19 -3.23 9.76
CA LEU A 35 -21.84 -3.66 8.53
C LEU A 35 -23.28 -3.13 8.43
N THR A 36 -24.04 -3.16 9.53
CA THR A 36 -25.39 -2.56 9.58
C THR A 36 -25.36 -1.04 9.39
N GLU A 37 -24.35 -0.35 9.95
CA GLU A 37 -24.15 1.08 9.72
C GLU A 37 -23.82 1.39 8.26
N ILE A 38 -23.01 0.56 7.59
CA ILE A 38 -22.72 0.65 6.15
C ILE A 38 -23.98 0.42 5.31
N GLU A 39 -24.75 -0.64 5.59
CA GLU A 39 -26.02 -0.93 4.91
C GLU A 39 -26.98 0.27 4.98
N LYS A 40 -27.11 0.86 6.17
CA LYS A 40 -27.97 2.03 6.40
C LYS A 40 -27.42 3.28 5.72
N ARG A 41 -26.11 3.52 5.80
CA ARG A 41 -25.47 4.74 5.28
C ARG A 41 -25.51 4.79 3.75
N HIS A 42 -25.31 3.64 3.11
CA HIS A 42 -25.22 3.56 1.65
C HIS A 42 -26.49 2.99 0.99
N ASN A 43 -27.53 2.70 1.78
CA ASN A 43 -28.80 2.16 1.31
C ASN A 43 -28.64 0.87 0.46
N ILE A 44 -27.89 -0.09 1.00
CA ILE A 44 -27.59 -1.38 0.37
C ILE A 44 -27.98 -2.54 1.29
N LYS A 45 -27.94 -3.77 0.76
CA LYS A 45 -27.95 -5.01 1.56
C LYS A 45 -26.67 -5.80 1.36
N LEU A 46 -25.97 -6.08 2.45
CA LEU A 46 -24.79 -6.93 2.48
C LEU A 46 -25.21 -8.37 2.78
N ARG A 47 -24.68 -9.34 2.02
CA ARG A 47 -24.83 -10.76 2.31
C ARG A 47 -23.52 -11.28 2.90
N TYR A 48 -23.58 -11.84 4.09
CA TYR A 48 -22.44 -12.43 4.79
C TYR A 48 -22.90 -13.62 5.64
N SER A 49 -21.98 -14.54 5.93
CA SER A 49 -22.24 -15.61 6.89
C SER A 49 -22.15 -15.07 8.32
N GLU A 50 -23.09 -15.42 9.19
CA GLU A 50 -23.03 -15.09 10.63
C GLU A 50 -21.73 -15.59 11.29
N SER A 51 -21.17 -16.69 10.78
CA SER A 51 -19.91 -17.24 11.28
C SER A 51 -18.70 -16.34 11.03
N LEU A 52 -18.75 -15.47 10.01
CA LEU A 52 -17.67 -14.54 9.67
C LEU A 52 -17.76 -13.22 10.44
N VAL A 53 -18.92 -12.93 11.03
CA VAL A 53 -19.21 -11.64 11.67
C VAL A 53 -19.26 -11.75 13.18
N LYS A 54 -19.70 -12.89 13.71
CA LYS A 54 -19.87 -13.09 15.15
C LYS A 54 -18.53 -13.00 15.89
N GLY A 55 -18.44 -12.04 16.82
CA GLY A 55 -17.27 -11.87 17.70
C GLY A 55 -16.08 -11.17 17.04
N VAL A 56 -16.22 -10.69 15.80
CA VAL A 56 -15.21 -9.86 15.14
C VAL A 56 -15.47 -8.41 15.48
N ASP A 57 -14.42 -7.69 15.83
CA ASP A 57 -14.48 -6.28 16.14
C ASP A 57 -13.63 -5.46 15.18
N VAL A 58 -14.09 -4.25 14.89
CA VAL A 58 -13.42 -3.28 14.02
C VAL A 58 -12.99 -2.10 14.87
N LEU A 59 -11.69 -1.76 14.80
CA LEU A 59 -11.14 -0.57 15.42
C LEU A 59 -11.40 0.65 14.53
N TYR A 60 -11.67 1.82 15.11
CA TYR A 60 -11.85 3.09 14.41
C TYR A 60 -12.84 3.09 13.22
N PRO A 61 -14.01 2.42 13.30
CA PRO A 61 -14.88 2.22 12.14
C PRO A 61 -15.47 3.53 11.60
N SER A 62 -15.80 4.48 12.48
CA SER A 62 -16.38 5.77 12.09
C SER A 62 -15.45 6.63 11.23
N TRP A 63 -14.14 6.39 11.29
CA TRP A 63 -13.12 7.12 10.53
C TRP A 63 -12.85 6.44 9.17
N ARG A 64 -13.40 5.24 8.99
CA ARG A 64 -13.21 4.38 7.82
C ARG A 64 -14.40 4.40 6.86
N TYR A 65 -15.53 4.99 7.28
CA TYR A 65 -16.65 5.22 6.37
C TYR A 65 -16.25 6.16 5.25
N ARG A 66 -16.57 5.76 4.02
CA ARG A 66 -16.39 6.58 2.82
C ARG A 66 -17.75 6.96 2.24
N ILE A 67 -17.79 7.56 1.05
CA ILE A 67 -19.02 8.13 0.48
C ILE A 67 -19.84 7.02 -0.20
N ASN A 68 -19.20 6.01 -0.76
CA ASN A 68 -19.84 4.83 -1.34
C ASN A 68 -19.39 3.52 -0.64
N THR A 69 -20.20 2.46 -0.81
CA THR A 69 -19.95 1.16 -0.20
C THR A 69 -18.65 0.54 -0.68
N GLU A 70 -18.31 0.70 -1.96
CA GLU A 70 -17.18 0.01 -2.56
C GLU A 70 -15.83 0.59 -2.12
N GLU A 71 -15.72 1.90 -1.89
CA GLU A 71 -14.58 2.50 -1.17
C GLU A 71 -14.51 2.03 0.28
N THR A 72 -15.63 1.59 0.85
CA THR A 72 -15.65 0.96 2.18
C THR A 72 -15.25 -0.53 2.11
N LEU A 73 -15.29 -1.16 0.94
CA LEU A 73 -15.02 -2.59 0.72
C LEU A 73 -13.69 -2.88 -0.01
N ALA A 74 -13.08 -1.92 -0.68
CA ALA A 74 -11.71 -1.98 -1.18
C ALA A 74 -10.76 -1.34 -0.15
N VAL A 75 -9.82 -2.12 0.39
CA VAL A 75 -8.82 -1.60 1.33
C VAL A 75 -7.63 -1.08 0.54
N VAL A 76 -7.50 0.24 0.44
CA VAL A 76 -6.33 0.90 -0.16
C VAL A 76 -5.33 1.25 0.93
N PHE A 77 -4.07 0.87 0.74
CA PHE A 77 -2.97 1.22 1.62
C PHE A 77 -1.89 1.97 0.83
N SER A 78 -1.74 3.26 1.11
CA SER A 78 -0.66 4.08 0.57
C SER A 78 0.42 4.24 1.63
N TYR A 79 1.68 4.15 1.22
CA TYR A 79 2.82 4.20 2.12
C TYR A 79 4.01 4.91 1.47
N GLU A 80 4.86 5.46 2.31
CA GLU A 80 5.96 6.32 1.90
C GLU A 80 7.19 5.52 1.47
N MET A 81 7.98 6.13 0.57
CA MET A 81 9.32 5.67 0.25
C MET A 81 10.25 5.76 1.46
N PHE A 82 11.22 4.85 1.53
CA PHE A 82 12.16 4.81 2.65
C PHE A 82 12.98 6.10 2.75
N ALA A 83 13.14 6.61 3.97
CA ALA A 83 13.80 7.88 4.29
C ALA A 83 13.16 9.14 3.65
N TRP A 84 11.89 9.04 3.23
CA TRP A 84 11.02 10.17 2.87
C TRP A 84 9.89 10.32 3.89
N GLY A 85 9.18 11.45 3.87
CA GLY A 85 8.03 11.65 4.76
C GLY A 85 8.31 11.42 6.25
N GLU A 86 7.44 10.70 6.95
CA GLU A 86 7.62 10.32 8.36
C GLU A 86 8.73 9.27 8.58
N SER A 87 9.16 8.56 7.54
CA SER A 87 10.37 7.74 7.61
C SER A 87 11.60 8.58 7.99
N ARG A 88 11.56 9.91 7.77
CA ARG A 88 12.63 10.85 8.16
C ARG A 88 12.75 11.08 9.67
N LEU A 89 11.74 10.70 10.45
CA LEU A 89 11.82 10.73 11.92
C LEU A 89 12.82 9.68 12.44
N GLN A 90 13.07 8.62 11.65
CA GLN A 90 13.95 7.52 11.99
C GLN A 90 15.28 7.54 11.22
N PHE A 91 15.26 8.07 9.99
CA PHE A 91 16.36 7.92 9.03
C PHE A 91 16.67 9.24 8.31
N ASN A 92 17.96 9.53 8.14
CA ASN A 92 18.39 10.68 7.34
C ASN A 92 18.01 10.49 5.86
N SER A 93 17.60 11.57 5.18
CA SER A 93 17.10 11.51 3.80
C SER A 93 18.13 10.99 2.79
N GLU A 94 19.42 11.15 3.08
CA GLU A 94 20.53 10.64 2.28
C GLU A 94 20.47 9.12 2.14
N LEU A 95 19.89 8.40 3.11
CA LEU A 95 19.74 6.95 3.04
C LEU A 95 18.81 6.50 1.91
N HIS A 96 17.90 7.37 1.44
CA HIS A 96 17.11 7.12 0.24
C HIS A 96 18.01 6.97 -1.00
N ARG A 97 19.17 7.62 -1.03
CA ARG A 97 20.14 7.55 -2.14
C ARG A 97 21.15 6.42 -1.93
N THR A 98 20.76 5.32 -1.28
CA THR A 98 21.59 4.12 -1.12
C THR A 98 20.83 2.84 -1.47
N GLY A 99 21.55 1.75 -1.76
CA GLY A 99 20.92 0.43 -1.97
C GLY A 99 20.15 -0.12 -0.76
N LEU A 100 20.34 0.45 0.45
CA LEU A 100 19.50 0.11 1.60
C LEU A 100 18.05 0.52 1.35
N ALA A 101 17.80 1.63 0.65
CA ALA A 101 16.45 2.08 0.34
C ALA A 101 15.72 1.09 -0.56
N LEU A 102 16.40 0.53 -1.56
CA LEU A 102 15.85 -0.53 -2.41
C LEU A 102 15.39 -1.73 -1.55
N THR A 103 16.26 -2.21 -0.67
CA THR A 103 15.93 -3.31 0.25
C THR A 103 14.73 -2.97 1.13
N MET A 104 14.76 -1.80 1.77
CA MET A 104 13.73 -1.40 2.73
C MET A 104 12.38 -1.16 2.06
N GLN A 105 12.34 -0.57 0.87
CA GLN A 105 11.09 -0.33 0.14
C GLN A 105 10.43 -1.64 -0.28
N THR A 106 11.19 -2.57 -0.87
CA THR A 106 10.63 -3.86 -1.28
C THR A 106 10.19 -4.68 -0.06
N LEU A 107 10.98 -4.66 1.02
CA LEU A 107 10.59 -5.28 2.29
C LEU A 107 9.33 -4.65 2.87
N ASN A 108 9.20 -3.32 2.85
CA ASN A 108 8.01 -2.62 3.31
C ASN A 108 6.78 -3.07 2.52
N SER A 109 6.87 -3.21 1.19
CA SER A 109 5.77 -3.74 0.37
C SER A 109 5.30 -5.11 0.84
N VAL A 110 6.24 -6.04 1.09
CA VAL A 110 5.93 -7.38 1.60
C VAL A 110 5.30 -7.32 3.00
N ARG A 111 5.83 -6.48 3.91
CA ARG A 111 5.28 -6.31 5.26
C ARG A 111 3.91 -5.64 5.26
N VAL A 112 3.64 -4.73 4.32
CA VAL A 112 2.31 -4.15 4.11
C VAL A 112 1.32 -5.25 3.71
N ILE A 113 1.70 -6.17 2.83
CA ILE A 113 0.84 -7.31 2.46
C ILE A 113 0.60 -8.21 3.68
N ASP A 114 1.61 -8.48 4.52
CA ASP A 114 1.43 -9.23 5.77
C ASP A 114 0.40 -8.54 6.68
N PHE A 115 0.52 -7.22 6.85
CA PHE A 115 -0.43 -6.45 7.64
C PHE A 115 -1.84 -6.52 7.05
N LEU A 116 -2.00 -6.24 5.74
CA LEU A 116 -3.30 -6.25 5.08
C LEU A 116 -3.96 -7.62 5.17
N THR A 117 -3.23 -8.70 4.87
CA THR A 117 -3.76 -10.07 4.91
C THR A 117 -4.04 -10.58 6.33
N SER A 118 -3.53 -9.91 7.37
CA SER A 118 -3.93 -10.19 8.76
C SER A 118 -5.30 -9.63 9.14
N LEU A 119 -5.83 -8.68 8.34
CA LEU A 119 -7.13 -8.07 8.62
C LEU A 119 -8.26 -9.02 8.18
N PRO A 120 -9.22 -9.35 9.05
CA PRO A 120 -10.23 -10.39 8.78
C PRO A 120 -11.20 -10.06 7.64
N TYR A 121 -11.18 -8.82 7.15
CA TYR A 121 -12.02 -8.31 6.07
C TYR A 121 -11.24 -8.06 4.76
N VAL A 122 -9.94 -8.38 4.72
CA VAL A 122 -9.15 -8.36 3.49
C VAL A 122 -9.19 -9.74 2.87
N ASP A 123 -9.56 -9.79 1.59
CA ASP A 123 -9.47 -10.99 0.79
C ASP A 123 -8.04 -11.17 0.27
N GLY A 124 -7.26 -12.03 0.94
CA GLY A 124 -5.88 -12.31 0.56
C GLY A 124 -5.70 -12.95 -0.83
N SER A 125 -6.78 -13.35 -1.49
CA SER A 125 -6.73 -13.84 -2.88
C SER A 125 -6.87 -12.74 -3.93
N ARG A 126 -7.08 -11.48 -3.51
CA ARG A 126 -7.29 -10.32 -4.40
C ARG A 126 -6.41 -9.14 -3.97
N ILE A 127 -5.11 -9.24 -4.21
CA ILE A 127 -4.14 -8.21 -3.85
C ILE A 127 -3.57 -7.58 -5.13
N GLY A 128 -3.88 -6.29 -5.32
CA GLY A 128 -3.30 -5.47 -6.38
C GLY A 128 -2.16 -4.60 -5.87
N ILE A 129 -1.20 -4.29 -6.75
CA ILE A 129 -0.14 -3.31 -6.48
C ILE A 129 0.06 -2.38 -7.68
N THR A 130 0.31 -1.11 -7.42
CA THR A 130 0.61 -0.12 -8.45
C THR A 130 1.47 1.00 -7.88
N GLY A 131 2.22 1.67 -8.75
CA GLY A 131 3.07 2.80 -8.42
C GLY A 131 3.70 3.38 -9.68
N GLU A 132 4.07 4.66 -9.60
CA GLU A 132 4.67 5.43 -10.69
C GLU A 132 6.18 5.59 -10.50
N SER A 133 6.93 5.57 -11.59
CA SER A 133 8.38 5.84 -11.59
C SER A 133 9.12 4.91 -10.61
N GLY A 134 9.84 5.44 -9.61
CA GLY A 134 10.43 4.63 -8.54
C GLY A 134 9.44 3.73 -7.78
N GLY A 135 8.16 4.11 -7.70
CA GLY A 135 7.07 3.25 -7.21
C GLY A 135 6.67 2.16 -8.22
N GLY A 136 6.82 2.42 -9.52
CA GLY A 136 6.76 1.41 -10.57
C GLY A 136 7.89 0.39 -10.43
N THR A 137 9.08 0.84 -10.05
CA THR A 137 10.21 -0.04 -9.70
C THR A 137 9.84 -0.97 -8.54
N GLN A 138 9.29 -0.42 -7.46
CA GLN A 138 8.82 -1.25 -6.35
C GLN A 138 7.65 -2.16 -6.71
N THR A 139 6.80 -1.76 -7.67
CA THR A 139 5.67 -2.57 -8.14
C THR A 139 6.15 -3.87 -8.78
N PHE A 140 7.03 -3.81 -9.77
CA PHE A 140 7.51 -5.04 -10.41
C PHE A 140 8.48 -5.83 -9.51
N LEU A 141 9.27 -5.18 -8.66
CA LEU A 141 10.15 -5.89 -7.70
C LEU A 141 9.34 -6.65 -6.65
N ALA A 142 8.36 -6.00 -6.01
CA ALA A 142 7.52 -6.67 -5.03
C ALA A 142 6.72 -7.81 -5.66
N THR A 143 6.19 -7.61 -6.87
CA THR A 143 5.47 -8.67 -7.61
C THR A 143 6.36 -9.87 -7.92
N ALA A 144 7.64 -9.63 -8.23
CA ALA A 144 8.60 -10.69 -8.51
C ALA A 144 8.98 -11.53 -7.27
N VAL A 145 8.89 -10.97 -6.06
CA VAL A 145 9.30 -11.65 -4.81
C VAL A 145 8.15 -12.09 -3.91
N ASP A 146 6.90 -11.68 -4.20
CA ASP A 146 5.72 -12.02 -3.41
C ASP A 146 4.56 -12.48 -4.31
N ASP A 147 4.27 -13.78 -4.24
CA ASP A 147 3.24 -14.43 -5.05
C ASP A 147 1.81 -14.08 -4.62
N ARG A 148 1.62 -13.44 -3.46
CA ARG A 148 0.29 -12.99 -3.00
C ARG A 148 -0.24 -11.84 -3.84
N ILE A 149 0.64 -11.09 -4.50
CA ILE A 149 0.23 -10.07 -5.46
C ILE A 149 -0.37 -10.78 -6.67
N THR A 150 -1.66 -10.58 -6.90
CA THR A 150 -2.41 -11.24 -7.97
C THR A 150 -2.57 -10.37 -9.21
N VAL A 151 -2.37 -9.05 -9.09
CA VAL A 151 -2.48 -8.07 -10.20
C VAL A 151 -1.44 -6.97 -9.99
N SER A 152 -0.68 -6.61 -11.03
CA SER A 152 0.33 -5.54 -10.94
C SER A 152 0.16 -4.49 -12.04
N VAL A 153 0.39 -3.23 -11.70
CA VAL A 153 0.34 -2.10 -12.64
C VAL A 153 1.53 -1.17 -12.42
N PRO A 154 2.73 -1.48 -12.96
CA PRO A 154 3.85 -0.55 -12.95
C PRO A 154 3.60 0.60 -13.96
N VAL A 155 3.73 1.84 -13.48
CA VAL A 155 3.41 3.05 -14.26
C VAL A 155 4.69 3.83 -14.57
N VAL A 156 4.90 4.12 -15.86
CA VAL A 156 6.00 4.92 -16.43
C VAL A 156 7.39 4.55 -15.89
N MET A 157 7.67 3.24 -15.79
CA MET A 157 8.95 2.75 -15.27
C MET A 157 9.58 1.58 -16.02
N VAL A 158 8.79 0.61 -16.49
CA VAL A 158 9.34 -0.61 -17.11
C VAL A 158 10.17 -0.24 -18.34
N SER A 159 11.45 -0.60 -18.32
CA SER A 159 12.41 -0.32 -19.39
C SER A 159 13.52 -1.37 -19.41
N SER A 160 13.92 -1.80 -20.60
CA SER A 160 15.02 -2.74 -20.79
C SER A 160 16.41 -2.08 -20.73
N TYR A 161 16.47 -0.75 -20.81
CA TYR A 161 17.72 0.01 -20.92
C TYR A 161 17.90 1.10 -19.85
N PHE A 162 16.86 1.37 -19.05
CA PHE A 162 16.93 2.27 -17.91
C PHE A 162 16.45 1.57 -16.62
N TYR A 163 17.34 1.49 -15.62
CA TYR A 163 17.09 0.71 -14.40
C TYR A 163 16.59 1.54 -13.21
N GLY A 164 16.44 2.86 -13.39
CA GLY A 164 16.15 3.81 -12.32
C GLY A 164 17.37 4.67 -11.99
N GLY A 165 17.16 5.99 -11.98
CA GLY A 165 18.22 6.98 -11.75
C GLY A 165 18.56 7.17 -10.27
N CYS A 166 17.71 6.66 -9.37
CA CYS A 166 17.96 6.70 -7.93
C CYS A 166 18.56 5.38 -7.42
N PRO A 167 19.52 5.42 -6.48
CA PRO A 167 19.99 4.20 -5.82
C PRO A 167 18.91 3.45 -5.02
N CYS A 168 17.74 4.06 -4.73
CA CYS A 168 16.60 3.32 -4.18
C CYS A 168 15.95 2.36 -5.19
N GLU A 169 16.34 2.44 -6.47
CA GLU A 169 15.85 1.62 -7.58
C GLU A 169 16.96 0.69 -8.08
N SER A 170 18.18 1.20 -8.21
CA SER A 170 19.32 0.52 -8.87
C SER A 170 20.59 0.46 -8.00
N GLY A 171 20.51 0.80 -6.71
CA GLY A 171 21.67 0.87 -5.81
C GLY A 171 22.19 -0.47 -5.29
N LEU A 172 21.56 -1.58 -5.66
CA LEU A 172 22.06 -2.94 -5.47
C LEU A 172 22.20 -3.63 -6.84
N PRO A 173 23.10 -4.61 -6.98
CA PRO A 173 23.37 -5.27 -8.25
C PRO A 173 22.28 -6.30 -8.65
N VAL A 174 21.00 -5.93 -8.54
CA VAL A 174 19.87 -6.81 -8.90
C VAL A 174 19.84 -7.11 -10.39
N HIS A 175 20.32 -6.18 -11.22
CA HIS A 175 20.42 -6.33 -12.68
C HIS A 175 21.67 -7.05 -13.17
N SER A 176 22.67 -7.25 -12.29
CA SER A 176 23.98 -7.78 -12.64
C SER A 176 24.41 -8.95 -11.75
N CYS A 177 23.45 -9.62 -11.11
CA CYS A 177 23.70 -10.76 -10.23
C CYS A 177 24.08 -12.05 -10.98
N THR A 178 23.88 -12.10 -12.30
CA THR A 178 24.26 -13.20 -13.20
C THR A 178 25.19 -12.71 -14.31
N GLU A 179 25.97 -13.61 -14.91
CA GLU A 179 26.85 -13.27 -16.06
C GLU A 179 26.07 -12.75 -17.27
N ALA A 180 24.83 -13.22 -17.47
CA ALA A 180 23.96 -12.74 -18.54
C ALA A 180 23.37 -11.35 -18.25
N GLY A 181 23.36 -10.92 -16.99
CA GLY A 181 22.61 -9.76 -16.54
C GLY A 181 21.09 -9.97 -16.66
N THR A 182 20.35 -8.93 -16.29
CA THR A 182 18.89 -8.82 -16.47
C THR A 182 18.50 -7.34 -16.60
N ASN A 183 17.21 -7.05 -16.78
CA ASN A 183 16.66 -5.70 -16.87
C ASN A 183 15.25 -5.63 -16.24
N ASN A 184 14.66 -4.43 -16.15
CA ASN A 184 13.34 -4.28 -15.52
C ASN A 184 12.21 -4.99 -16.28
N ALA A 185 12.32 -5.16 -17.61
CA ALA A 185 11.31 -5.88 -18.39
C ALA A 185 11.30 -7.37 -18.06
N GLU A 186 12.47 -7.99 -17.89
CA GLU A 186 12.58 -9.39 -17.46
C GLU A 186 12.10 -9.59 -16.01
N ILE A 187 12.45 -8.68 -15.10
CA ILE A 187 11.94 -8.72 -13.72
C ILE A 187 10.40 -8.57 -13.72
N ALA A 188 9.85 -7.63 -14.49
CA ALA A 188 8.40 -7.47 -14.63
C ALA A 188 7.74 -8.73 -15.22
N ALA A 189 8.41 -9.44 -16.14
CA ALA A 189 7.91 -10.68 -16.72
C ALA A 189 7.77 -11.82 -15.69
N MET A 190 8.43 -11.74 -14.52
CA MET A 190 8.23 -12.68 -13.41
C MET A 190 6.82 -12.61 -12.81
N ALA A 191 6.02 -11.59 -13.15
CA ALA A 191 4.59 -11.58 -12.87
C ALA A 191 3.85 -12.70 -13.62
N SER A 192 4.34 -13.16 -14.77
CA SER A 192 3.65 -14.14 -15.62
C SER A 192 3.29 -15.44 -14.86
N PRO A 193 2.07 -15.98 -15.05
CA PRO A 193 0.99 -15.51 -15.92
C PRO A 193 -0.01 -14.55 -15.23
N ARG A 194 0.31 -13.97 -14.06
CA ARG A 194 -0.59 -13.07 -13.32
C ARG A 194 -0.88 -11.80 -14.13
N PRO A 195 -2.10 -11.25 -14.09
CA PRO A 195 -2.44 -10.02 -14.80
C PRO A 195 -1.49 -8.85 -14.54
N MET A 196 -0.96 -8.25 -15.61
CA MET A 196 -0.12 -7.05 -15.53
C MET A 196 -0.50 -6.02 -16.61
N LEU A 197 -0.64 -4.76 -16.20
CA LEU A 197 -0.74 -3.62 -17.13
C LEU A 197 0.52 -2.77 -17.02
N VAL A 198 1.26 -2.64 -18.11
CA VAL A 198 2.37 -1.67 -18.20
C VAL A 198 1.83 -0.37 -18.74
N ILE A 199 1.87 0.70 -17.95
CA ILE A 199 1.52 2.05 -18.42
C ILE A 199 2.81 2.77 -18.80
N SER A 200 2.84 3.36 -19.99
CA SER A 200 4.01 4.02 -20.59
C SER A 200 3.62 5.33 -21.27
N ASP A 201 4.59 6.20 -21.52
CA ASP A 201 4.41 7.46 -22.25
C ASP A 201 5.52 7.71 -23.27
N GLY A 202 5.33 8.69 -24.14
CA GLY A 202 6.27 8.99 -25.23
C GLY A 202 7.42 9.92 -24.87
N SER A 203 7.46 10.48 -23.66
CA SER A 203 8.43 11.52 -23.27
C SER A 203 9.48 11.06 -22.27
N ASP A 204 9.49 9.78 -21.88
CA ASP A 204 10.46 9.22 -20.94
C ASP A 204 11.13 7.92 -21.45
N TRP A 205 11.78 7.19 -20.53
CA TRP A 205 12.45 5.92 -20.82
C TRP A 205 11.51 4.74 -21.12
N THR A 206 10.20 4.95 -21.08
CA THR A 206 9.17 3.98 -21.45
C THR A 206 8.64 4.19 -22.87
N GLN A 207 9.18 5.17 -23.62
CA GLN A 207 8.74 5.48 -24.98
C GLN A 207 8.80 4.29 -25.95
N PHE A 208 9.70 3.32 -25.73
CA PHE A 208 9.85 2.13 -26.57
C PHE A 208 9.12 0.89 -26.05
N VAL A 209 8.32 1.02 -24.98
CA VAL A 209 7.55 -0.11 -24.44
C VAL A 209 6.68 -0.78 -25.51
N PRO A 210 5.96 -0.06 -26.40
CA PRO A 210 5.16 -0.70 -27.44
C PRO A 210 5.98 -1.56 -28.42
N GLU A 211 7.22 -1.17 -28.72
CA GLU A 211 8.08 -1.82 -29.72
C GLU A 211 9.02 -2.87 -29.13
N ILE A 212 9.45 -2.72 -27.88
CA ILE A 212 10.52 -3.52 -27.25
C ILE A 212 9.98 -4.32 -26.07
N GLU A 213 9.64 -3.66 -24.97
CA GLU A 213 9.32 -4.34 -23.71
C GLU A 213 7.98 -5.10 -23.77
N PHE A 214 6.94 -4.51 -24.35
CA PHE A 214 5.62 -5.17 -24.42
C PHE A 214 5.60 -6.39 -25.34
N PRO A 215 6.22 -6.40 -26.54
CA PRO A 215 6.38 -7.62 -27.32
C PRO A 215 7.17 -8.71 -26.59
N TYR A 216 8.21 -8.33 -25.84
CA TYR A 216 8.95 -9.27 -24.97
C TYR A 216 8.04 -9.86 -23.88
N LEU A 217 7.30 -9.02 -23.16
CA LEU A 217 6.36 -9.46 -22.11
C LEU A 217 5.30 -10.41 -22.69
N LYS A 218 4.68 -10.06 -23.82
CA LYS A 218 3.75 -10.94 -24.52
C LYS A 218 4.37 -12.29 -24.87
N LYS A 219 5.63 -12.30 -25.31
CA LYS A 219 6.32 -13.54 -25.64
C LYS A 219 6.49 -14.42 -24.40
N VAL A 220 6.86 -13.86 -23.25
CA VAL A 220 6.95 -14.62 -21.99
C VAL A 220 5.59 -15.14 -21.56
N TYR A 221 4.54 -14.30 -21.56
CA TYR A 221 3.17 -14.72 -21.22
C TYR A 221 2.62 -15.79 -22.18
N SER A 222 3.04 -15.81 -23.45
CA SER A 222 2.66 -16.85 -24.41
C SER A 222 3.16 -18.24 -24.02
N LEU A 223 4.25 -18.34 -23.25
CA LEU A 223 4.77 -19.63 -22.75
C LEU A 223 3.78 -20.32 -21.81
N TYR A 224 2.90 -19.53 -21.20
CA TYR A 224 1.82 -19.99 -20.32
C TYR A 224 0.46 -20.06 -21.03
N ASN A 225 0.40 -19.79 -22.33
CA ASN A 225 -0.86 -19.57 -23.07
C ASN A 225 -1.74 -18.49 -22.43
N LYS A 226 -1.13 -17.41 -21.90
CA LYS A 226 -1.79 -16.33 -21.17
C LYS A 226 -1.46 -14.94 -21.68
N THR A 227 -1.24 -14.79 -22.99
CA THR A 227 -0.90 -13.50 -23.61
C THR A 227 -1.95 -12.41 -23.32
N GLU A 228 -3.21 -12.80 -23.10
CA GLU A 228 -4.31 -11.90 -22.73
C GLU A 228 -4.18 -11.28 -21.33
N ASN A 229 -3.30 -11.82 -20.47
CA ASN A 229 -3.09 -11.31 -19.11
C ASN A 229 -2.07 -10.18 -19.05
N VAL A 230 -1.43 -9.80 -20.16
CA VAL A 230 -0.51 -8.66 -20.21
C VAL A 230 -0.98 -7.63 -21.22
N GLU A 231 -1.09 -6.39 -20.76
CA GLU A 231 -1.55 -5.25 -21.56
C GLU A 231 -0.55 -4.10 -21.46
N ASN A 232 -0.56 -3.22 -22.46
CA ASN A 232 0.17 -1.96 -22.44
C ASN A 232 -0.76 -0.82 -22.79
N GLU A 233 -0.83 0.17 -21.90
CA GLU A 233 -1.42 1.47 -22.19
C GLU A 233 -0.27 2.43 -22.51
N HIS A 234 -0.17 2.85 -23.77
CA HIS A 234 0.86 3.78 -24.22
C HIS A 234 0.28 5.14 -24.56
N LEU A 235 0.73 6.16 -23.82
CA LEU A 235 0.27 7.53 -23.90
C LEU A 235 1.31 8.37 -24.64
N GLU A 236 1.39 8.19 -25.95
CA GLU A 236 2.44 8.73 -26.84
C GLU A 236 2.65 10.25 -26.68
N SER A 237 1.56 11.01 -26.53
CA SER A 237 1.62 12.48 -26.42
C SER A 237 1.81 13.01 -25.00
N GLU A 238 1.89 12.13 -24.00
CA GLU A 238 2.02 12.51 -22.60
C GLU A 238 3.48 12.38 -22.12
N GLY A 239 3.73 12.78 -20.87
CA GLY A 239 5.03 12.60 -20.23
C GLY A 239 4.94 12.00 -18.84
N HIS A 240 6.08 12.07 -18.14
CA HIS A 240 6.34 11.39 -16.88
C HIS A 240 5.52 11.96 -15.71
N ASP A 241 4.39 11.34 -15.44
CA ASP A 241 3.50 11.64 -14.31
C ASP A 241 2.56 10.47 -14.00
N TYR A 242 1.81 10.61 -12.89
CA TYR A 242 0.66 9.75 -12.58
C TYR A 242 -0.68 10.50 -12.75
N GLY A 243 -0.82 11.18 -13.89
CA GLY A 243 -1.99 11.98 -14.27
C GLY A 243 -3.27 11.16 -14.55
N PRO A 244 -4.40 11.83 -14.83
CA PRO A 244 -5.70 11.19 -15.00
C PRO A 244 -5.72 10.05 -16.01
N SER A 245 -5.13 10.20 -17.20
CA SER A 245 -5.09 9.14 -18.22
C SER A 245 -4.47 7.85 -17.70
N LYS A 246 -3.32 7.95 -17.00
CA LYS A 246 -2.64 6.82 -16.36
C LYS A 246 -3.49 6.21 -15.25
N ARG A 247 -4.08 7.05 -14.38
CA ARG A 247 -4.95 6.58 -13.30
C ARG A 247 -6.18 5.85 -13.81
N PHE A 248 -6.83 6.37 -14.85
CA PHE A 248 -8.03 5.78 -15.44
C PHE A 248 -7.75 4.42 -16.07
N ALA A 249 -6.64 4.28 -16.80
CA ALA A 249 -6.21 2.98 -17.31
C ALA A 249 -5.95 1.99 -16.17
N MET A 250 -5.28 2.43 -15.10
CA MET A 250 -5.09 1.62 -13.89
C MET A 250 -6.42 1.22 -13.23
N TYR A 251 -7.39 2.14 -13.10
CA TYR A 251 -8.70 1.86 -12.51
C TYR A 251 -9.46 0.79 -13.30
N VAL A 252 -9.50 0.91 -14.63
CA VAL A 252 -10.17 -0.07 -15.50
C VAL A 252 -9.56 -1.46 -15.31
N PHE A 253 -8.23 -1.54 -15.34
CA PHE A 253 -7.52 -2.81 -15.24
C PHE A 253 -7.70 -3.45 -13.86
N MET A 254 -7.48 -2.69 -12.79
CA MET A 254 -7.66 -3.18 -11.42
C MET A 254 -9.11 -3.59 -11.15
N ALA A 255 -10.09 -2.80 -11.59
CA ALA A 255 -11.50 -3.14 -11.40
C ALA A 255 -11.87 -4.46 -12.06
N ARG A 256 -11.39 -4.69 -13.29
CA ARG A 256 -11.60 -5.93 -14.02
C ARG A 256 -11.02 -7.15 -13.30
N HIS A 257 -9.78 -7.05 -12.80
CA HIS A 257 -9.07 -8.21 -12.24
C HIS A 257 -9.30 -8.43 -10.74
N LEU A 258 -9.70 -7.39 -9.99
CA LEU A 258 -10.02 -7.49 -8.57
C LEU A 258 -11.54 -7.53 -8.30
N GLY A 259 -12.38 -7.42 -9.34
CA GLY A 259 -13.83 -7.41 -9.22
C GLY A 259 -14.35 -6.18 -8.48
N LEU A 260 -13.77 -5.00 -8.75
CA LEU A 260 -14.21 -3.73 -8.18
C LEU A 260 -15.30 -3.11 -9.05
N ASN A 261 -16.15 -2.29 -8.46
CA ASN A 261 -17.15 -1.54 -9.21
C ASN A 261 -16.52 -0.29 -9.83
N LEU A 262 -16.33 -0.32 -11.15
CA LEU A 262 -15.80 0.83 -11.89
C LEU A 262 -16.79 2.00 -11.95
N ASP A 263 -18.09 1.75 -11.79
CA ASP A 263 -19.12 2.80 -11.82
C ASP A 263 -19.09 3.67 -10.55
N ALA A 264 -18.40 3.23 -9.48
CA ALA A 264 -18.19 4.01 -8.27
C ALA A 264 -17.39 5.31 -8.50
N VAL A 265 -16.58 5.34 -9.56
CA VAL A 265 -15.72 6.47 -9.96
C VAL A 265 -16.17 7.09 -11.28
N ARG A 266 -17.43 6.89 -11.67
CA ARG A 266 -18.00 7.45 -12.91
C ARG A 266 -19.21 8.34 -12.65
N ASP A 267 -19.35 9.37 -13.47
CA ASP A 267 -20.55 10.20 -13.52
C ASP A 267 -21.72 9.48 -14.23
N LYS A 268 -22.88 10.12 -14.26
CA LYS A 268 -24.08 9.58 -14.94
C LYS A 268 -23.93 9.46 -16.46
N ALA A 269 -22.95 10.13 -17.06
CA ALA A 269 -22.62 10.05 -18.48
C ALA A 269 -21.57 8.96 -18.77
N GLY A 270 -21.01 8.31 -17.74
CA GLY A 270 -20.00 7.26 -17.85
C GLY A 270 -18.56 7.78 -17.88
N ASN A 271 -18.32 9.08 -17.68
CA ASN A 271 -16.97 9.63 -17.60
C ASN A 271 -16.39 9.40 -16.21
N PHE A 272 -15.06 9.26 -16.10
CA PHE A 272 -14.41 9.21 -14.80
C PHE A 272 -14.59 10.54 -14.04
N ASP A 273 -14.98 10.43 -12.78
CA ASP A 273 -15.20 11.57 -11.88
C ASP A 273 -14.53 11.31 -10.52
N GLU A 274 -13.37 11.93 -10.32
CA GLU A 274 -12.65 11.91 -9.05
C GLU A 274 -13.08 13.04 -8.10
N SER A 275 -14.05 13.88 -8.46
CA SER A 275 -14.45 15.05 -7.65
C SER A 275 -15.02 14.70 -6.28
N GLN A 276 -15.49 13.46 -6.11
CA GLN A 276 -16.00 12.94 -4.85
C GLN A 276 -14.87 12.54 -3.88
N VAL A 277 -13.63 12.42 -4.35
CA VAL A 277 -12.48 12.08 -3.51
C VAL A 277 -12.13 13.26 -2.62
N THR A 278 -12.20 13.05 -1.31
CA THR A 278 -11.74 14.06 -0.34
C THR A 278 -10.22 14.07 -0.29
N ILE A 279 -9.62 15.21 -0.66
CA ILE A 279 -8.18 15.41 -0.55
C ILE A 279 -7.84 15.80 0.91
N GLU A 280 -7.44 14.81 1.69
CA GLU A 280 -7.02 14.99 3.09
C GLU A 280 -5.79 15.89 3.21
N LYS A 281 -5.76 16.72 4.24
CA LYS A 281 -4.58 17.56 4.53
C LYS A 281 -3.41 16.67 4.96
N TYR A 282 -2.19 17.02 4.57
CA TYR A 282 -0.97 16.27 4.92
C TYR A 282 -0.90 15.88 6.41
N ASP A 283 -1.18 16.81 7.32
CA ASP A 283 -1.15 16.57 8.76
C ASP A 283 -2.11 15.47 9.25
N LYS A 284 -3.19 15.19 8.52
CA LYS A 284 -4.15 14.14 8.82
C LYS A 284 -3.66 12.75 8.40
N GLN A 285 -2.64 12.70 7.55
CA GLN A 285 -2.04 11.47 7.04
C GLN A 285 -0.83 11.02 7.88
N LEU A 286 -0.36 11.86 8.81
CA LEU A 286 0.75 11.55 9.71
C LEU A 286 0.36 10.53 10.78
N VAL A 287 1.07 9.40 10.83
CA VAL A 287 0.97 8.33 11.82
C VAL A 287 1.44 8.79 13.20
N PHE A 288 2.54 9.56 13.28
CA PHE A 288 3.10 10.06 14.54
C PHE A 288 2.68 11.51 14.85
N GLY A 289 1.73 12.02 14.06
CA GLY A 289 1.18 13.37 14.16
C GLY A 289 2.23 14.47 13.95
N LYS A 290 1.79 15.73 14.02
CA LYS A 290 2.65 16.90 13.76
C LYS A 290 3.90 17.00 14.65
N LYS A 291 3.85 16.41 15.84
CA LYS A 291 4.97 16.42 16.78
C LYS A 291 6.01 15.33 16.47
N GLY A 292 5.68 14.38 15.58
CA GLY A 292 6.59 13.30 15.19
C GLY A 292 7.06 12.44 16.35
N ILE A 293 6.19 12.21 17.35
CA ILE A 293 6.58 11.49 18.56
C ILE A 293 6.61 9.99 18.25
N LEU A 294 7.81 9.48 18.04
CA LEU A 294 8.04 8.05 17.86
C LEU A 294 7.89 7.27 19.17
N PRO A 295 7.45 6.00 19.12
CA PRO A 295 7.54 5.07 20.25
C PRO A 295 8.97 4.93 20.78
N SER A 296 9.12 4.63 22.08
CA SER A 296 10.43 4.56 22.76
C SER A 296 11.40 3.54 22.17
N GLY A 297 10.90 2.49 21.53
CA GLY A 297 11.70 1.45 20.88
C GLY A 297 11.92 1.64 19.37
N ALA A 298 11.53 2.77 18.79
CA ALA A 298 11.71 3.01 17.35
C ALA A 298 13.18 2.99 16.95
N ILE A 299 13.51 2.23 15.91
CA ILE A 299 14.86 2.13 15.35
C ILE A 299 15.25 3.49 14.77
N ARG A 300 16.50 3.91 14.97
CA ARG A 300 17.01 5.17 14.42
C ARG A 300 18.39 5.00 13.84
N GLY A 301 18.60 5.56 12.66
CA GLY A 301 19.87 5.58 11.97
C GLY A 301 20.23 4.28 11.24
N GLU A 302 21.17 4.41 10.31
CA GLU A 302 21.56 3.34 9.38
C GLU A 302 22.14 2.11 10.09
N LYS A 303 23.02 2.31 11.07
CA LYS A 303 23.68 1.20 11.77
C LYS A 303 22.65 0.27 12.42
N ALA A 304 21.71 0.83 13.17
CA ALA A 304 20.71 0.06 13.89
C ALA A 304 19.78 -0.72 12.95
N ILE A 305 19.33 -0.12 11.84
CA ILE A 305 18.48 -0.85 10.88
C ILE A 305 19.27 -1.96 10.17
N ARG A 306 20.56 -1.75 9.86
CA ARG A 306 21.40 -2.80 9.28
C ARG A 306 21.63 -3.97 10.24
N GLU A 307 21.84 -3.70 11.53
CA GLU A 307 21.96 -4.73 12.56
C GLU A 307 20.67 -5.57 12.67
N VAL A 308 19.50 -4.93 12.61
CA VAL A 308 18.21 -5.64 12.58
C VAL A 308 18.05 -6.47 11.31
N LEU A 309 18.39 -5.94 10.14
CA LEU A 309 18.30 -6.72 8.90
C LEU A 309 19.26 -7.93 8.90
N GLN A 310 20.42 -7.82 9.54
CA GLN A 310 21.37 -8.92 9.67
C GLN A 310 20.88 -10.01 10.63
N SER A 311 20.11 -9.66 11.68
CA SER A 311 19.58 -10.64 12.62
C SER A 311 18.37 -11.42 12.08
N LEU A 312 17.81 -11.02 10.93
CA LEU A 312 16.75 -11.73 10.23
C LEU A 312 17.27 -12.84 9.29
N ARG A 313 18.59 -12.98 9.14
CA ARG A 313 19.24 -14.04 8.36
C ARG A 313 19.46 -15.28 9.21
#